data_AF-A0A101XE79-F1
#
_entry.id   AF-A0A101XE79-F1
#
_cell.length_a   1.000
_cell.length_b   1.000
_cell.length_c   1.000
_cell.angle_alpha   90.00
_cell.angle_beta   90.00
_cell.angle_gamma   90.00
#
_symmetry.space_group_name_H-M   'P 1'
#
loop_
_entity.id
_entity.type
_entity.pdbx_description
1 polymer ?
#
loop_
_entity_poly.entity_id
_entity_poly.type
_entity_poly.pdbx_seq_one_letter_code
_entity_poly.pdbx_strand_id
1 'polypeptide(L)'
;MQVFRPYIDWRMSARVLDNRRLGKQRVEAKQVMTAILRRMGLIRDGRRGWLNHPITLMYYNDGRPYFRDLIGYFNACVEEWRLRGMRSSISLSDIEHLIQGVISAEGHPLTHTHEIEYRRILILKEPEHYIRAFRREEVLEVFETEPVLISGVNSWIFSNRGLYESALRRAVKVAERLGVL
;
A
#
# COMPACT_ATOMS: atom_id res chain seq x y z
N MET A 1 1.67 4.39 -8.71
CA MET A 1 1.85 4.70 -7.27
C MET A 1 0.87 3.84 -6.49
N GLN A 2 1.34 3.03 -5.55
CA GLN A 2 0.48 2.19 -4.70
C GLN A 2 0.92 2.28 -3.24
N VAL A 3 -0.01 2.15 -2.29
CA VAL A 3 0.28 2.12 -0.85
C VAL A 3 -0.17 0.77 -0.30
N PHE A 4 0.74 -0.20 -0.23
CA PHE A 4 0.46 -1.55 0.27
C PHE A 4 0.21 -1.56 1.77
N ARG A 5 -1.05 -1.75 2.18
CA ARG A 5 -1.44 -1.83 3.61
C ARG A 5 -2.15 -3.15 3.91
N PRO A 6 -1.43 -4.28 3.93
CA PRO A 6 -2.02 -5.59 4.24
C PRO A 6 -2.56 -5.68 5.68
N TYR A 7 -2.25 -4.68 6.52
CA TYR A 7 -2.83 -4.47 7.84
C TYR A 7 -3.19 -3.00 8.05
N ILE A 8 -4.24 -2.75 8.82
CA ILE A 8 -4.49 -1.42 9.37
C ILE A 8 -3.27 -0.92 10.16
N ASP A 9 -2.66 -1.78 10.98
CA ASP A 9 -1.44 -1.44 11.73
C ASP A 9 -0.25 -1.17 10.78
N TRP A 10 0.36 0.00 10.96
CA TRP A 10 1.46 0.48 10.12
C TRP A 10 2.70 -0.40 10.21
N ARG A 11 3.05 -0.85 11.42
CA ARG A 11 4.28 -1.61 11.66
C ARG A 11 4.13 -3.03 11.15
N MET A 12 2.98 -3.66 11.36
CA MET A 12 2.66 -4.95 10.76
C MET A 12 2.72 -4.87 9.24
N SER A 13 2.10 -3.84 8.64
CA SER A 13 2.17 -3.61 7.19
C SER A 13 3.61 -3.45 6.71
N ALA A 14 4.44 -2.65 7.37
CA ALA A 14 5.84 -2.48 6.98
C ALA A 14 6.65 -3.78 7.09
N ARG A 15 6.47 -4.52 8.20
CA ARG A 15 7.25 -5.72 8.53
C ARG A 15 7.06 -6.85 7.51
N VAL A 16 5.84 -7.09 7.05
CA VAL A 16 5.57 -8.20 6.12
C VAL A 16 6.07 -7.95 4.70
N LEU A 17 6.35 -6.69 4.32
CA LEU A 17 6.81 -6.39 2.98
C LEU A 17 8.22 -6.91 2.74
N ASP A 18 8.47 -7.47 1.55
CA ASP A 18 9.83 -7.71 1.08
C ASP A 18 10.59 -6.38 0.90
N ASN A 19 11.93 -6.45 0.86
CA ASN A 19 12.77 -5.26 0.77
C ASN A 19 12.44 -4.39 -0.45
N ARG A 20 12.20 -4.99 -1.63
CA ARG A 20 11.90 -4.21 -2.83
C ARG A 20 10.63 -3.39 -2.67
N ARG A 21 9.57 -3.98 -2.09
CA ARG A 21 8.30 -3.26 -1.87
C ARG A 21 8.39 -2.28 -0.71
N LEU A 22 8.97 -2.66 0.41
CA LEU A 22 9.21 -1.75 1.55
C LEU A 22 9.98 -0.48 1.11
N GLY A 23 11.02 -0.66 0.29
CA GLY A 23 11.80 0.45 -0.26
C GLY A 23 10.94 1.42 -1.08
N LYS A 24 10.02 0.90 -1.90
CA LYS A 24 9.09 1.71 -2.68
C LYS A 24 8.05 2.41 -1.81
N GLN A 25 7.55 1.75 -0.77
CA GLN A 25 6.47 2.28 0.07
C GLN A 25 6.86 3.58 0.79
N ARG A 26 8.13 3.75 1.18
CA ARG A 26 8.63 5.03 1.71
C ARG A 26 8.48 6.17 0.70
N VAL A 27 8.79 5.90 -0.57
CA VAL A 27 8.69 6.90 -1.66
C VAL A 27 7.23 7.14 -2.03
N GLU A 28 6.45 6.08 -2.20
CA GLU A 28 5.06 6.17 -2.66
C GLU A 28 4.15 6.83 -1.61
N ALA A 29 4.34 6.58 -0.31
CA ALA A 29 3.60 7.25 0.75
C ALA A 29 3.83 8.78 0.72
N LYS A 30 5.10 9.21 0.56
CA LYS A 30 5.43 10.63 0.38
C LYS A 30 4.80 11.19 -0.91
N GLN A 31 4.86 10.46 -2.01
CA GLN A 31 4.25 10.88 -3.28
C GLN A 31 2.74 11.08 -3.16
N VAL A 32 2.01 10.22 -2.44
CA VAL A 32 0.58 10.40 -2.15
C VAL A 32 0.37 11.70 -1.39
N MET A 33 1.11 11.93 -0.30
CA MET A 33 1.00 13.17 0.49
C MET A 33 1.26 14.40 -0.37
N THR A 34 2.31 14.39 -1.18
CA THR A 34 2.64 15.50 -2.09
C THR A 34 1.57 15.69 -3.17
N ALA A 35 0.98 14.61 -3.71
CA ALA A 35 -0.10 14.69 -4.69
C ALA A 35 -1.37 15.31 -4.08
N ILE A 36 -1.69 14.98 -2.82
CA ILE A 36 -2.77 15.59 -2.06
C ILE A 36 -2.51 17.10 -1.89
N LEU A 37 -1.32 17.49 -1.41
CA LEU A 37 -0.96 18.91 -1.23
C LEU A 37 -1.02 19.71 -2.53
N ARG A 38 -0.59 19.11 -3.66
CA ARG A 38 -0.76 19.71 -4.99
C ARG A 38 -2.23 19.86 -5.37
N ARG A 39 -3.05 18.83 -5.10
CA ARG A 39 -4.50 18.87 -5.34
C ARG A 39 -5.19 19.98 -4.55
N MET A 40 -4.72 20.26 -3.34
CA MET A 40 -5.18 21.35 -2.49
C MET A 40 -4.61 22.73 -2.90
N GLY A 41 -3.76 22.80 -3.92
CA GLY A 41 -3.14 24.05 -4.38
C GLY A 41 -2.05 24.61 -3.45
N LEU A 42 -1.59 23.82 -2.48
CA LEU A 42 -0.54 24.19 -1.51
C LEU A 42 0.88 24.00 -2.08
N ILE A 43 1.03 23.13 -3.08
CA ILE A 43 2.25 23.02 -3.88
C ILE A 43 1.93 23.45 -5.31
N ARG A 44 2.64 24.48 -5.80
CA ARG A 44 2.41 25.11 -7.10
C ARG A 44 3.65 25.02 -8.00
N ASP A 45 4.11 23.79 -8.22
CA ASP A 45 5.32 23.48 -9.02
C ASP A 45 5.02 23.16 -10.50
N GLY A 46 3.79 23.41 -10.95
CA GLY A 46 3.31 23.10 -12.31
C GLY A 46 3.09 21.61 -12.59
N ARG A 47 3.45 20.71 -11.67
CA ARG A 47 3.30 19.26 -11.86
C ARG A 47 1.87 18.82 -11.57
N ARG A 48 1.27 18.07 -12.50
CA ARG A 48 -0.11 17.55 -12.37
C ARG A 48 -0.19 16.02 -12.21
N GLY A 49 0.95 15.35 -12.06
CA GLY A 49 1.00 13.90 -11.91
C GLY A 49 0.22 13.42 -10.69
N TRP A 50 -0.56 12.35 -10.86
CA TRP A 50 -1.21 11.58 -9.78
C TRP A 50 -2.34 12.29 -9.01
N LEU A 51 -2.76 13.50 -9.41
CA LEU A 51 -3.83 14.24 -8.72
C LEU A 51 -5.17 13.50 -8.71
N ASN A 52 -5.47 12.77 -9.79
CA ASN A 52 -6.69 11.97 -9.96
C ASN A 52 -6.41 10.48 -9.81
N HIS A 53 -5.24 10.11 -9.28
CA HIS A 53 -4.96 8.70 -9.02
C HIS A 53 -5.89 8.20 -7.91
N PRO A 54 -6.51 7.01 -8.04
CA PRO A 54 -7.49 6.52 -7.08
C PRO A 54 -6.99 6.51 -5.63
N ILE A 55 -5.75 6.09 -5.39
CA ILE A 55 -5.14 6.12 -4.05
C ILE A 55 -5.00 7.56 -3.53
N THR A 56 -4.65 8.53 -4.38
CA THR A 56 -4.60 9.95 -3.99
C THR A 56 -5.98 10.42 -3.57
N LEU A 57 -7.02 10.08 -4.33
CA LEU A 57 -8.40 10.48 -4.04
C LEU A 57 -8.93 9.82 -2.75
N MET A 58 -8.66 8.54 -2.56
CA MET A 58 -9.01 7.79 -1.36
C MET A 58 -8.42 8.45 -0.09
N TYR A 59 -7.14 8.81 -0.12
CA TYR A 59 -6.49 9.48 1.00
C TYR A 59 -6.79 10.99 1.08
N TYR A 60 -7.18 11.63 -0.03
CA TYR A 60 -7.64 13.02 -0.06
C TYR A 60 -8.96 13.20 0.67
N ASN A 61 -9.85 12.18 0.61
CA ASN A 61 -11.07 12.10 1.39
C ASN A 61 -11.91 13.38 1.30
N ASP A 62 -12.24 13.74 0.05
CA ASP A 62 -13.08 14.89 -0.30
C ASP A 62 -12.70 16.21 0.38
N GLY A 63 -11.39 16.46 0.52
CA GLY A 63 -10.85 17.71 1.08
C GLY A 63 -10.46 17.61 2.55
N ARG A 64 -10.64 16.46 3.19
CA ARG A 64 -10.23 16.18 4.58
C ARG A 64 -9.25 15.01 4.62
N PRO A 65 -8.00 15.20 4.22
CA PRO A 65 -7.09 14.09 3.97
C PRO A 65 -6.70 13.32 5.23
N TYR A 66 -6.41 12.03 5.08
CA TYR A 66 -5.89 11.18 6.16
C TYR A 66 -4.36 11.31 6.30
N PHE A 67 -3.85 12.53 6.52
CA PHE A 67 -2.42 12.78 6.61
C PHE A 67 -1.76 12.09 7.80
N ARG A 68 -2.42 12.04 8.95
CA ARG A 68 -1.89 11.35 10.14
C ARG A 68 -1.62 9.86 9.87
N ASP A 69 -2.55 9.18 9.19
CA ASP A 69 -2.38 7.78 8.80
C ASP A 69 -1.24 7.58 7.79
N LEU A 70 -1.13 8.45 6.78
CA LEU A 70 -0.02 8.39 5.81
C LEU A 70 1.35 8.64 6.45
N ILE A 71 1.43 9.59 7.39
CA ILE A 71 2.66 9.87 8.15
C ILE A 71 3.03 8.66 9.01
N GLY A 72 2.07 8.10 9.74
CA GLY A 72 2.27 6.91 10.57
C GLY A 72 2.81 5.74 9.75
N TYR A 73 2.22 5.49 8.58
CA TYR A 73 2.68 4.45 7.68
C TYR A 73 4.06 4.75 7.06
N PHE A 74 4.30 5.98 6.59
CA PHE A 74 5.61 6.39 6.09
C PHE A 74 6.72 6.15 7.13
N ASN A 75 6.48 6.57 8.38
CA ASN A 75 7.42 6.41 9.47
C ASN A 75 7.69 4.93 9.78
N ALA A 76 6.65 4.10 9.84
CA ALA A 76 6.81 2.66 10.04
C ALA A 76 7.64 2.01 8.91
N CYS A 77 7.44 2.40 7.66
CA CYS A 77 8.26 1.91 6.55
C CYS A 77 9.72 2.36 6.64
N VAL A 78 9.99 3.62 7.04
CA VAL A 78 11.35 4.14 7.23
C VAL A 78 12.05 3.45 8.40
N GLU A 79 11.34 3.24 9.50
CA GLU A 79 11.82 2.53 10.69
C GLU A 79 12.20 1.09 10.32
N GLU A 80 11.28 0.32 9.74
CA GLU A 80 11.53 -1.06 9.32
C GLU A 80 12.69 -1.16 8.31
N TRP A 81 12.78 -0.22 7.38
CA TRP A 81 13.89 -0.17 6.41
C TRP A 81 15.26 -0.01 7.10
N ARG A 82 15.33 0.87 8.11
CA ARG A 82 16.55 1.08 8.90
C ARG A 82 16.87 -0.12 9.79
N LEU A 83 15.86 -0.74 10.40
CA LEU A 83 16.02 -1.94 11.22
C LEU A 83 16.65 -3.10 10.42
N ARG A 84 16.34 -3.19 9.12
CA ARG A 84 16.97 -4.15 8.20
C ARG A 84 18.38 -3.76 7.73
N GLY A 85 19.01 -2.76 8.35
CA GLY A 85 20.38 -2.33 8.07
C GLY A 85 20.53 -1.47 6.80
N MET A 86 19.43 -1.02 6.20
CA MET A 86 19.46 -0.25 4.95
C MET A 86 19.49 1.26 5.20
N ARG A 87 20.30 1.99 4.43
CA ARG A 87 20.39 3.46 4.53
C ARG A 87 19.11 4.12 3.99
N SER A 88 18.65 5.18 4.65
CA SER A 88 17.48 5.97 4.22
C SER A 88 17.74 7.46 4.35
N SER A 89 17.71 8.18 3.23
CA SER A 89 17.80 9.64 3.15
C SER A 89 16.45 10.34 2.96
N ILE A 90 15.37 9.58 2.77
CA ILE A 90 14.03 10.16 2.59
C ILE A 90 13.46 10.66 3.92
N SER A 91 12.87 11.84 3.89
CA SER A 91 12.17 12.50 4.99
C SER A 91 10.93 13.24 4.47
N LEU A 92 10.09 13.74 5.39
CA LEU A 92 8.94 14.61 5.09
C LEU A 92 9.22 16.10 5.33
N SER A 93 10.45 16.47 5.72
CA SER A 93 10.79 17.83 6.19
C SER A 93 10.49 18.93 5.17
N ASP A 94 10.54 18.61 3.88
CA ASP A 94 10.22 19.51 2.76
C ASP A 94 8.71 19.78 2.59
N ILE A 95 7.84 18.95 3.16
CA ILE A 95 6.38 19.08 3.05
C ILE A 95 5.65 19.15 4.39
N GLU A 96 6.34 18.94 5.50
CA GLU A 96 5.77 18.86 6.85
C GLU A 96 5.01 20.14 7.25
N HIS A 97 5.61 21.32 7.00
CA HIS A 97 4.99 22.61 7.29
C HIS A 97 3.66 22.82 6.53
N LEU A 98 3.53 22.26 5.31
CA LEU A 98 2.28 22.31 4.54
C LEU A 98 1.22 21.37 5.13
N ILE A 99 1.64 20.18 5.57
CA ILE A 99 0.73 19.21 6.19
C ILE A 99 0.18 19.74 7.52
N GLN A 100 1.01 20.39 8.33
CA GLN A 100 0.60 20.97 9.62
C GLN A 100 -0.48 22.06 9.47
N GLY A 101 -0.51 22.75 8.33
CA GLY A 101 -1.54 23.74 8.00
C GLY A 101 -2.88 23.15 7.53
N VAL A 102 -2.99 21.82 7.42
CA VAL A 102 -4.19 21.13 6.94
C VAL A 102 -4.85 20.34 8.06
N ILE A 103 -6.17 20.48 8.18
CA ILE A 103 -6.99 19.63 9.06
C ILE A 103 -7.01 18.21 8.49
N SER A 104 -6.36 17.28 9.20
CA SER A 104 -6.39 15.85 8.88
C SER A 104 -7.68 15.23 9.41
N ALA A 105 -8.32 14.36 8.63
CA ALA A 105 -9.33 13.46 9.16
C ALA A 105 -8.71 12.50 10.19
N GLU A 106 -9.51 12.09 11.17
CA GLU A 106 -9.15 11.04 12.12
C GLU A 106 -9.32 9.65 11.49
N GLY A 107 -8.56 8.66 11.95
CA GLY A 107 -8.63 7.29 11.45
C GLY A 107 -7.91 7.07 10.11
N HIS A 108 -8.46 6.18 9.27
CA HIS A 108 -7.86 5.73 8.01
C HIS A 108 -8.94 5.34 6.99
N PRO A 109 -8.64 5.31 5.68
CA PRO A 109 -9.61 4.94 4.65
C PRO A 109 -9.79 3.42 4.46
N LEU A 110 -8.98 2.60 5.13
CA LEU A 110 -8.92 1.16 4.88
C LEU A 110 -10.08 0.40 5.53
N THR A 111 -10.58 -0.61 4.81
CA THR A 111 -11.52 -1.62 5.30
C THR A 111 -10.85 -3.00 5.30
N HIS A 112 -11.50 -4.00 5.89
CA HIS A 112 -11.00 -5.36 5.82
C HIS A 112 -10.85 -5.89 4.38
N THR A 113 -11.75 -5.52 3.46
CA THR A 113 -11.60 -5.82 2.03
C THR A 113 -10.31 -5.25 1.44
N HIS A 114 -9.87 -4.07 1.89
CA HIS A 114 -8.58 -3.52 1.45
C HIS A 114 -7.42 -4.40 1.92
N GLU A 115 -7.43 -4.88 3.16
CA GLU A 115 -6.39 -5.75 3.70
C GLU A 115 -6.28 -7.05 2.87
N ILE A 116 -7.42 -7.70 2.58
CA ILE A 116 -7.47 -8.91 1.74
C ILE A 116 -6.90 -8.62 0.36
N GLU A 117 -7.31 -7.54 -0.30
CA GLU A 117 -6.85 -7.23 -1.66
C GLU A 117 -5.37 -6.81 -1.71
N TYR A 118 -4.84 -6.15 -0.66
CA TYR A 118 -3.41 -5.93 -0.56
C TYR A 118 -2.65 -7.26 -0.39
N ARG A 119 -3.11 -8.16 0.49
CA ARG A 119 -2.50 -9.49 0.67
C ARG A 119 -2.56 -10.29 -0.64
N ARG A 120 -3.71 -10.30 -1.32
CA ARG A 120 -3.90 -10.93 -2.65
C ARG A 120 -2.86 -10.43 -3.65
N ILE A 121 -2.71 -9.12 -3.79
CA ILE A 121 -1.76 -8.54 -4.74
C ILE A 121 -0.31 -8.87 -4.36
N LEU A 122 0.01 -8.86 -3.07
CA LEU A 122 1.35 -9.20 -2.60
C LEU A 122 1.67 -10.68 -2.90
N ILE A 123 0.76 -11.60 -2.53
CA ILE A 123 0.85 -13.04 -2.84
C ILE A 123 0.97 -13.26 -4.36
N LEU A 124 0.10 -12.67 -5.18
CA LEU A 124 0.16 -12.85 -6.63
C LEU A 124 1.49 -12.40 -7.23
N LYS A 125 2.11 -11.35 -6.66
CA LYS A 125 3.37 -10.83 -7.18
C LYS A 125 4.61 -11.56 -6.65
N GLU A 126 4.63 -12.05 -5.42
CA GLU A 126 5.73 -12.87 -4.83
C GLU A 126 5.20 -13.94 -3.87
N PRO A 127 4.66 -15.06 -4.39
CA PRO A 127 3.97 -16.03 -3.55
C PRO A 127 4.85 -16.65 -2.47
N GLU A 128 6.10 -16.96 -2.79
CA GLU A 128 7.06 -17.58 -1.86
C GLU A 128 7.24 -16.75 -0.59
N HIS A 129 7.45 -15.44 -0.75
CA HIS A 129 7.66 -14.53 0.37
C HIS A 129 6.36 -14.37 1.16
N TYR A 130 5.27 -14.05 0.46
CA TYR A 130 4.05 -13.60 1.13
C TYR A 130 3.20 -14.70 1.74
N ILE A 131 3.21 -15.92 1.18
CA ILE A 131 2.55 -17.06 1.81
C ILE A 131 3.23 -17.42 3.14
N ARG A 132 4.55 -17.21 3.26
CA ARG A 132 5.27 -17.40 4.53
C ARG A 132 5.14 -16.23 5.50
N ALA A 133 4.94 -15.03 4.98
CA ALA A 133 4.92 -13.80 5.78
C ALA A 133 3.57 -13.54 6.46
N PHE A 134 2.47 -14.03 5.88
CA PHE A 134 1.12 -13.90 6.43
C PHE A 134 0.73 -15.11 7.29
N ARG A 135 -0.26 -14.93 8.17
CA ARG A 135 -0.82 -16.05 8.93
C ARG A 135 -1.55 -17.01 8.00
N ARG A 136 -1.63 -18.29 8.37
CA ARG A 136 -2.29 -19.32 7.55
C ARG A 136 -3.72 -18.91 7.20
N GLU A 137 -4.47 -18.40 8.18
CA GLU A 137 -5.86 -18.00 8.02
C GLU A 137 -6.01 -16.83 7.04
N GLU A 138 -5.07 -15.87 7.07
CA GLU A 138 -5.05 -14.72 6.17
C GLU A 138 -4.73 -15.13 4.72
N VAL A 139 -3.91 -16.17 4.55
CA VAL A 139 -3.60 -16.73 3.22
C VAL A 139 -4.80 -17.52 2.69
N LEU A 140 -5.43 -18.34 3.52
CA LEU A 140 -6.63 -19.09 3.16
C LEU A 140 -7.77 -18.16 2.74
N GLU A 141 -8.02 -17.10 3.53
CA GLU A 141 -9.03 -16.09 3.21
C GLU A 141 -8.81 -15.46 1.82
N VAL A 142 -7.56 -15.20 1.44
CA VAL A 142 -7.25 -14.69 0.09
C VAL A 142 -7.62 -15.69 -1.01
N PHE A 143 -7.47 -17.00 -0.78
CA PHE A 143 -7.80 -18.03 -1.77
C PHE A 143 -9.29 -18.41 -1.77
N GLU A 144 -9.97 -18.27 -0.64
CA GLU A 144 -11.39 -18.59 -0.45
C GLU A 144 -12.34 -17.47 -0.89
N THR A 145 -11.82 -16.24 -1.01
CA THR A 145 -12.61 -15.08 -1.44
C THR A 145 -12.33 -14.69 -2.90
N GLU A 146 -13.39 -14.33 -3.61
CA GLU A 146 -13.28 -13.74 -4.94
C GLU A 146 -12.67 -12.32 -4.88
N PRO A 147 -11.83 -11.92 -5.86
CA PRO A 147 -11.26 -10.58 -5.88
C PRO A 147 -12.34 -9.49 -5.94
N VAL A 148 -12.19 -8.46 -5.11
CA VAL A 148 -13.05 -7.26 -5.14
C VAL A 148 -12.29 -6.09 -5.74
N LEU A 149 -12.83 -5.43 -6.77
CA LEU A 149 -12.16 -4.31 -7.42
C LEU A 149 -11.97 -3.12 -6.46
N ILE A 150 -10.71 -2.77 -6.23
CA ILE A 150 -10.28 -1.54 -5.56
C ILE A 150 -9.41 -0.77 -6.53
N SER A 151 -9.96 0.36 -7.00
CA SER A 151 -9.29 1.21 -8.00
C SER A 151 -7.92 1.68 -7.50
N GLY A 152 -6.89 1.54 -8.33
CA GLY A 152 -5.51 1.88 -7.97
C GLY A 152 -4.79 0.84 -7.09
N VAL A 153 -5.45 -0.26 -6.69
CA VAL A 153 -4.84 -1.39 -5.98
C VAL A 153 -4.71 -2.61 -6.89
N ASN A 154 -5.82 -3.08 -7.44
CA ASN A 154 -5.89 -4.38 -8.11
C ASN A 154 -6.60 -4.36 -9.48
N SER A 155 -6.83 -3.19 -10.08
CA SER A 155 -7.58 -3.06 -11.33
C SER A 155 -7.05 -3.96 -12.47
N TRP A 156 -5.75 -4.30 -12.46
CA TRP A 156 -5.16 -5.19 -13.45
C TRP A 156 -5.68 -6.63 -13.39
N ILE A 157 -6.18 -7.09 -12.23
CA ILE A 157 -6.81 -8.42 -12.08
C ILE A 157 -8.02 -8.51 -13.01
N PHE A 158 -8.78 -7.43 -13.11
CA PHE A 158 -10.03 -7.36 -13.87
C PHE A 158 -9.80 -6.97 -15.33
N SER A 159 -8.77 -6.19 -15.62
CA SER A 159 -8.47 -5.77 -17.00
C SER A 159 -7.60 -6.75 -17.78
N ASN A 160 -6.95 -7.71 -17.10
CA ASN A 160 -6.11 -8.72 -17.75
C ASN A 160 -6.26 -10.10 -17.08
N ARG A 161 -7.32 -10.80 -17.49
CA ARG A 161 -7.68 -12.12 -16.94
C ARG A 161 -6.57 -13.16 -17.12
N GLY A 162 -5.90 -13.20 -18.28
CA GLY A 162 -4.82 -14.16 -18.53
C GLY A 162 -3.61 -13.97 -17.60
N LEU A 163 -3.24 -12.70 -17.33
CA LEU A 163 -2.19 -12.39 -16.37
C LEU A 163 -2.59 -12.78 -14.95
N TYR A 164 -3.84 -12.52 -14.57
CA TYR A 164 -4.38 -12.90 -13.26
C TYR A 164 -4.35 -14.42 -13.07
N GLU A 165 -4.93 -15.17 -14.00
CA GLU A 165 -4.98 -16.63 -13.91
C GLU A 165 -3.58 -17.26 -13.86
N SER A 166 -2.62 -16.72 -14.63
CA SER A 166 -1.23 -17.16 -14.58
C SER A 166 -0.58 -16.90 -13.21
N ALA A 167 -0.77 -15.71 -12.65
CA ALA A 167 -0.25 -15.35 -11.33
C ALA A 167 -0.91 -16.18 -10.21
N LEU A 168 -2.22 -16.43 -10.32
CA LEU A 168 -2.99 -17.24 -9.38
C LEU A 168 -2.50 -18.69 -9.40
N ARG A 169 -2.39 -19.33 -10.58
CA ARG A 169 -1.86 -20.70 -10.69
C ARG A 169 -0.49 -20.86 -10.04
N ARG A 170 0.39 -19.87 -10.22
CA ARG A 170 1.70 -19.86 -9.54
C ARG A 170 1.56 -19.76 -8.02
N ALA A 171 0.66 -18.91 -7.53
CA ALA A 171 0.43 -18.75 -6.09
C ALA A 171 -0.16 -20.02 -5.45
N VAL A 172 -1.14 -20.65 -6.09
CA VAL A 172 -1.74 -21.93 -5.65
C VAL A 172 -0.66 -23.01 -5.56
N LYS A 173 0.13 -23.21 -6.62
CA LYS A 173 1.21 -24.21 -6.62
C LYS A 173 2.21 -24.02 -5.48
N VAL A 174 2.52 -22.76 -5.14
CA VAL A 174 3.41 -22.45 -4.02
C VAL A 174 2.72 -22.74 -2.68
N ALA A 175 1.44 -22.41 -2.54
CA ALA A 175 0.68 -22.67 -1.31
C ALA A 175 0.55 -24.17 -1.01
N GLU A 176 0.24 -24.98 -2.03
CA GLU A 176 0.20 -26.45 -1.93
C GLU A 176 1.55 -27.02 -1.51
N ARG A 177 2.62 -26.56 -2.16
CA ARG A 177 4.00 -27.00 -1.86
C ARG A 177 4.47 -26.57 -0.47
N LEU A 178 3.84 -25.56 0.14
CA LEU A 178 4.09 -25.12 1.52
C LEU A 178 3.11 -25.72 2.54
N GLY A 179 2.15 -26.56 2.10
CA GLY A 179 1.16 -27.20 2.98
C GLY A 179 0.14 -26.23 3.58
N VAL A 180 -0.11 -25.10 2.92
CA VAL A 180 -1.11 -24.10 3.32
C VAL A 180 -2.47 -24.45 2.73
N LEU A 181 -2.50 -24.74 1.42
CA LEU A 181 -3.59 -25.41 0.71
C LEU A 181 -3.28 -26.90 0.66
#